data_AF-A0A0A5HXC1-F1
#
_entry.id   AF-A0A0A5HXC1-F1
#
_cell.length_a   1.000
_cell.length_b   1.000
_cell.length_c   1.000
_cell.angle_alpha   90.00
_cell.angle_beta   90.00
_cell.angle_gamma   90.00
#
_symmetry.space_group_name_H-M   'P 1'
#
loop_
_entity.id
_entity.type
_entity.pdbx_description
1 polymer ?
#
loop_
_entity_poly.entity_id
_entity_poly.type
_entity_poly.pdbx_seq_one_letter_code
_entity_poly.pdbx_strand_id
1 'polypeptide(L)'
;MDFERMSPYGLGESNSNEAIKYIVRYLQQGSEKDKGLAACAIRKLVVQYPAECAVAFPYLLQHIDSSNGELRENILEALLALPKNQLTITEDDIRKVNGGLLMIIGKSIVRSPVKLFNNGALHLLFQKGLRGTLYLRRKWQMR
;
A
#
# COMPACT_ATOMS: atom_id res chain seq x y z
N MET A 1 -24.70 -15.17 2.45
CA MET A 1 -24.50 -14.44 1.19
C MET A 1 -23.64 -15.29 0.28
N ASP A 2 -23.95 -15.34 -1.02
CA ASP A 2 -23.10 -16.02 -2.00
C ASP A 2 -22.10 -15.02 -2.59
N PHE A 3 -20.90 -14.99 -2.02
CA PHE A 3 -19.84 -14.05 -2.41
C PHE A 3 -19.14 -14.43 -3.71
N GLU A 4 -19.21 -15.69 -4.15
CA GLU A 4 -18.50 -16.14 -5.36
C GLU A 4 -19.07 -15.56 -6.65
N ARG A 5 -20.34 -15.15 -6.61
CA ARG A 5 -21.05 -14.59 -7.76
C ARG A 5 -21.16 -13.07 -7.73
N MET A 6 -20.64 -12.42 -6.67
CA MET A 6 -20.72 -10.97 -6.53
C MET A 6 -19.60 -10.28 -7.30
N SER A 7 -19.95 -9.15 -7.93
CA SER A 7 -18.96 -8.24 -8.50
C SER A 7 -18.11 -7.60 -7.39
N PRO A 8 -16.92 -7.05 -7.72
CA PRO A 8 -16.10 -6.35 -6.72
C PRO A 8 -16.86 -5.22 -6.00
N TYR A 9 -17.72 -4.51 -6.73
CA TYR A 9 -18.61 -3.51 -6.15
C TYR A 9 -19.57 -4.13 -5.11
N GLY A 10 -20.27 -5.21 -5.48
CA GLY A 10 -21.18 -5.92 -4.57
C GLY A 10 -20.48 -6.46 -3.33
N LEU A 11 -19.24 -6.95 -3.48
CA LEU A 11 -18.40 -7.38 -2.37
C LEU A 11 -18.07 -6.22 -1.41
N GLY A 12 -17.77 -5.03 -1.93
CA GLY A 12 -17.59 -3.82 -1.12
C GLY A 12 -18.86 -3.36 -0.41
N GLU A 13 -20.01 -3.49 -1.06
CA GLU A 13 -21.33 -3.15 -0.48
C GLU A 13 -21.78 -4.13 0.60
N SER A 14 -21.24 -5.36 0.62
CA SER A 14 -21.63 -6.38 1.60
C SER A 14 -21.24 -6.06 3.04
N ASN A 15 -20.27 -5.17 3.26
CA ASN A 15 -19.71 -4.83 4.59
C ASN A 15 -19.32 -6.08 5.42
N SER A 16 -18.81 -7.13 4.78
CA SER A 16 -18.42 -8.38 5.43
C SER A 16 -16.92 -8.62 5.28
N ASN A 17 -16.26 -9.09 6.36
CA ASN A 17 -14.83 -9.39 6.31
C ASN A 17 -14.55 -10.62 5.41
N GLU A 18 -15.51 -11.53 5.27
CA GLU A 18 -15.41 -12.72 4.43
C GLU A 18 -15.36 -12.36 2.94
N ALA A 19 -15.87 -11.18 2.56
CA ALA A 19 -15.80 -10.66 1.20
C ALA A 19 -14.36 -10.34 0.76
N ILE A 20 -13.47 -10.02 1.71
CA ILE A 20 -12.10 -9.55 1.44
C ILE A 20 -11.30 -10.59 0.63
N LYS A 21 -11.44 -11.88 0.91
CA LYS A 21 -10.74 -12.93 0.17
C LYS A 21 -11.16 -12.98 -1.32
N TYR A 22 -12.41 -12.65 -1.62
CA TYR A 22 -12.92 -12.61 -2.99
C TYR A 22 -12.49 -11.32 -3.70
N ILE A 23 -12.45 -10.19 -2.98
CA ILE A 23 -11.92 -8.94 -3.50
C ILE A 23 -10.44 -9.11 -3.89
N VAL A 24 -9.64 -9.81 -3.08
CA VAL A 24 -8.25 -10.13 -3.39
C VAL A 24 -8.12 -10.98 -4.67
N ARG A 25 -9.03 -11.94 -4.90
CA ARG A 25 -9.03 -12.71 -6.15
C ARG A 25 -9.21 -11.81 -7.38
N TYR A 26 -10.08 -10.79 -7.28
CA TYR A 26 -10.23 -9.80 -8.36
C TYR A 26 -8.98 -8.94 -8.56
N LEU A 27 -8.27 -8.55 -7.48
CA LEU A 27 -6.99 -7.85 -7.61
C LEU A 27 -5.91 -8.68 -8.32
N GLN A 28 -5.92 -10.00 -8.14
CA GLN A 28 -4.98 -10.92 -8.77
C GLN A 28 -5.33 -11.20 -10.24
N GLN A 29 -6.58 -11.57 -10.51
CA GLN A 29 -6.99 -12.22 -11.77
C GLN A 29 -8.07 -11.45 -12.55
N GLY A 30 -8.63 -10.38 -11.99
CA GLY A 30 -9.67 -9.59 -12.63
C GLY A 30 -9.17 -8.77 -13.82
N SER A 31 -10.13 -8.26 -14.62
CA SER A 31 -9.84 -7.25 -15.63
C SER A 31 -9.32 -5.96 -14.96
N GLU A 32 -8.73 -5.03 -15.73
CA GLU A 32 -8.30 -3.74 -15.17
C GLU A 32 -9.45 -2.99 -14.47
N LYS A 33 -10.65 -3.06 -15.06
CA LYS A 33 -11.86 -2.50 -14.47
C LYS A 33 -12.21 -3.19 -13.14
N ASP A 34 -12.18 -4.52 -13.10
CA ASP A 34 -12.47 -5.26 -11.87
C ASP A 34 -11.44 -5.00 -10.78
N LYS A 35 -10.16 -4.85 -11.15
CA LYS A 35 -9.09 -4.48 -10.21
C LYS A 35 -9.32 -3.10 -9.62
N GLY A 36 -9.77 -2.13 -10.43
CA GLY A 36 -10.12 -0.79 -9.97
C GLY A 36 -11.29 -0.83 -8.99
N LEU A 37 -12.36 -1.56 -9.33
CA LEU A 37 -13.51 -1.74 -8.45
C LEU A 37 -13.14 -2.50 -7.16
N ALA A 38 -12.25 -3.48 -7.24
CA ALA A 38 -11.75 -4.21 -6.09
C ALA A 38 -10.92 -3.30 -5.16
N ALA A 39 -10.11 -2.40 -5.71
CA ALA A 39 -9.39 -1.39 -4.93
C ALA A 39 -10.36 -0.46 -4.19
N CYS A 40 -11.42 0.01 -4.87
CA CYS A 40 -12.49 0.79 -4.23
C CYS A 40 -13.19 0.02 -3.11
N ALA A 41 -13.45 -1.27 -3.31
CA ALA A 41 -14.06 -2.13 -2.30
C ALA A 41 -13.16 -2.28 -1.05
N ILE A 42 -11.84 -2.45 -1.23
CA ILE A 42 -10.88 -2.46 -0.11
C ILE A 42 -10.91 -1.12 0.64
N ARG A 43 -10.87 0.01 -0.08
CA ARG A 43 -10.93 1.34 0.54
C ARG A 43 -12.19 1.54 1.37
N LYS A 44 -13.31 0.92 0.99
CA LYS A 44 -14.56 0.97 1.76
C LYS A 44 -14.47 0.09 3.01
N LEU A 45 -14.03 -1.15 2.86
CA LEU A 45 -14.01 -2.13 3.95
C LEU A 45 -12.95 -1.84 5.01
N VAL A 46 -11.85 -1.14 4.65
CA VAL A 46 -10.78 -0.80 5.59
C VAL A 46 -11.25 0.02 6.80
N VAL A 47 -12.35 0.77 6.64
CA VAL A 47 -12.95 1.56 7.73
C VAL A 47 -13.45 0.65 8.86
N GLN A 48 -13.91 -0.56 8.52
CA GLN A 48 -14.47 -1.53 9.48
C GLN A 48 -13.48 -2.65 9.81
N TYR A 49 -12.70 -3.09 8.82
CA TYR A 49 -11.82 -4.26 8.88
C TYR A 49 -10.39 -3.92 8.42
N PRO A 50 -9.70 -2.99 9.11
CA PRO A 50 -8.40 -2.49 8.65
C PRO A 50 -7.33 -3.60 8.63
N ALA A 51 -7.34 -4.49 9.62
CA ALA A 51 -6.34 -5.57 9.73
C ALA A 51 -6.54 -6.65 8.69
N GLU A 52 -7.78 -7.00 8.42
CA GLU A 52 -8.15 -7.98 7.42
C GLU A 52 -7.88 -7.44 6.02
N CYS A 53 -8.08 -6.15 5.77
CA CYS A 53 -7.78 -5.51 4.48
C CYS A 53 -6.27 -5.41 4.20
N ALA A 54 -5.40 -5.47 5.21
CA ALA A 54 -3.95 -5.40 5.02
C ALA A 54 -3.41 -6.51 4.10
N VAL A 55 -4.11 -7.65 4.00
CA VAL A 55 -3.75 -8.74 3.09
C VAL A 55 -3.83 -8.35 1.61
N ALA A 56 -4.57 -7.29 1.27
CA ALA A 56 -4.69 -6.78 -0.09
C ALA A 56 -3.43 -6.01 -0.56
N PHE A 57 -2.60 -5.55 0.37
CA PHE A 57 -1.45 -4.69 0.10
C PHE A 57 -0.50 -5.19 -1.01
N PRO A 58 0.04 -6.42 -0.96
CA PRO A 58 0.97 -6.88 -2.01
C PRO A 58 0.31 -6.99 -3.39
N TYR A 59 -1.02 -7.18 -3.44
CA TYR A 59 -1.77 -7.27 -4.69
C TYR A 59 -2.10 -5.89 -5.26
N LEU A 60 -2.33 -4.89 -4.41
CA LEU A 60 -2.48 -3.50 -4.83
C LEU A 60 -1.17 -2.96 -5.41
N LEU A 61 -0.04 -3.22 -4.74
CA LEU A 61 1.29 -2.77 -5.19
C LEU A 61 1.66 -3.25 -6.59
N GLN A 62 1.20 -4.41 -7.01
CA GLN A 62 1.47 -4.96 -8.35
C GLN A 62 0.95 -4.08 -9.48
N HIS A 63 -0.03 -3.21 -9.21
CA HIS A 63 -0.70 -2.39 -10.22
C HIS A 63 -0.41 -0.89 -10.08
N ILE A 64 0.57 -0.51 -9.24
CA ILE A 64 0.88 0.90 -8.96
C ILE A 64 1.44 1.67 -10.17
N ASP A 65 2.10 0.94 -11.08
CA ASP A 65 2.66 1.48 -12.32
C ASP A 65 1.75 1.19 -13.53
N SER A 66 0.46 0.90 -13.32
CA SER A 66 -0.47 0.67 -14.42
C SER A 66 -0.51 1.88 -15.38
N SER A 67 -0.51 1.59 -16.69
CA SER A 67 -0.72 2.60 -17.74
C SER A 67 -2.15 3.16 -17.72
N ASN A 68 -3.09 2.44 -17.12
CA ASN A 68 -4.44 2.89 -16.92
C ASN A 68 -4.49 3.86 -15.74
N GLY A 69 -4.71 5.15 -16.04
CA GLY A 69 -4.71 6.22 -15.05
C GLY A 69 -5.75 6.04 -13.95
N GLU A 70 -6.96 5.59 -14.30
CA GLU A 70 -8.06 5.38 -13.35
C GLU A 70 -7.77 4.21 -12.42
N LEU A 71 -7.28 3.08 -12.96
CA LEU A 71 -6.86 1.95 -12.14
C LEU A 71 -5.76 2.38 -11.16
N ARG A 72 -4.73 3.07 -11.67
CA ARG A 72 -3.62 3.55 -10.84
C ARG A 72 -4.10 4.45 -9.71
N GLU A 73 -4.99 5.41 -9.97
CA GLU A 73 -5.55 6.29 -8.95
C GLU A 73 -6.30 5.52 -7.86
N ASN A 74 -7.19 4.61 -8.25
CA ASN A 74 -7.92 3.77 -7.30
C ASN A 74 -7.00 2.90 -6.44
N ILE A 75 -5.95 2.33 -7.02
CA ILE A 75 -4.93 1.56 -6.30
C ILE A 75 -4.20 2.45 -5.28
N LEU A 76 -3.81 3.66 -5.68
CA LEU A 76 -3.13 4.60 -4.80
C LEU A 76 -4.01 5.03 -3.62
N GLU A 77 -5.27 5.35 -3.87
CA GLU A 77 -6.21 5.70 -2.82
C GLU A 77 -6.46 4.54 -1.84
N ALA A 78 -6.55 3.31 -2.35
CA ALA A 78 -6.66 2.12 -1.50
C ALA A 78 -5.41 1.89 -0.65
N LEU A 79 -4.21 2.02 -1.22
CA LEU A 79 -2.94 1.91 -0.49
C LEU A 79 -2.80 2.97 0.60
N LEU A 80 -3.24 4.21 0.34
CA LEU A 80 -3.22 5.30 1.31
C LEU A 80 -4.17 5.08 2.49
N ALA A 81 -5.28 4.35 2.26
CA ALA A 81 -6.28 4.06 3.28
C ALA A 81 -5.89 2.90 4.21
N LEU A 82 -4.96 2.02 3.80
CA LEU A 82 -4.54 0.86 4.60
C LEU A 82 -3.75 1.26 5.86
N PRO A 83 -3.90 0.51 6.97
CA PRO A 83 -3.20 0.77 8.22
C PRO A 83 -1.69 0.50 8.07
N LYS A 84 -0.89 1.57 8.11
CA LYS A 84 0.57 1.54 7.85
C LYS A 84 1.38 0.71 8.84
N ASN A 85 0.86 0.51 10.05
CA ASN A 85 1.51 -0.27 11.12
C ASN A 85 1.43 -1.79 10.90
N GLN A 86 0.61 -2.25 9.95
CA GLN A 86 0.39 -3.67 9.66
C GLN A 86 0.96 -4.09 8.30
N LEU A 87 1.64 -3.18 7.60
CA LEU A 87 2.21 -3.42 6.29
C LEU A 87 3.66 -3.89 6.44
N THR A 88 3.92 -5.16 6.16
CA THR A 88 5.28 -5.66 5.93
C THR A 88 5.66 -5.35 4.48
N ILE A 89 6.40 -4.25 4.29
CA ILE A 89 6.93 -3.86 2.98
C ILE A 89 8.26 -4.57 2.78
N THR A 90 8.38 -5.33 1.69
CA THR A 90 9.64 -6.02 1.33
C THR A 90 10.53 -5.13 0.45
N GLU A 91 11.82 -5.47 0.32
CA GLU A 91 12.73 -4.73 -0.58
C GLU A 91 12.26 -4.78 -2.05
N ASP A 92 11.62 -5.87 -2.47
CA ASP A 92 11.08 -5.99 -3.82
C ASP A 92 9.85 -5.11 -4.05
N ASP A 93 9.04 -4.88 -3.01
CA ASP A 93 7.94 -3.91 -3.05
C ASP A 93 8.44 -2.49 -3.22
N ILE A 94 9.56 -2.15 -2.57
CA ILE A 94 10.22 -0.83 -2.69
C ILE A 94 10.76 -0.62 -4.11
N ARG A 95 11.32 -1.66 -4.74
CA ARG A 95 11.85 -1.60 -6.12
C ARG A 95 10.79 -1.37 -7.18
N LYS A 96 9.57 -1.88 -6.96
CA LYS A 96 8.42 -1.69 -7.87
C LYS A 96 7.81 -0.29 -7.77
N VAL A 97 8.14 0.45 -6.72
CA VAL A 97 7.63 1.80 -6.53
C VAL A 97 8.64 2.79 -7.10
N ASN A 98 8.31 3.41 -8.24
CA ASN A 98 9.13 4.51 -8.78
C ASN A 98 9.35 5.61 -7.73
N GLY A 99 10.58 6.15 -7.65
CA GLY A 99 11.11 6.93 -6.53
C GLY A 99 10.29 8.15 -6.05
N GLY A 100 9.34 8.65 -6.86
CA GLY A 100 8.40 9.69 -6.46
C GLY A 100 7.36 9.25 -5.42
N LEU A 101 6.95 7.97 -5.45
CA LEU A 101 5.92 7.43 -4.56
C LEU A 101 6.48 6.92 -3.22
N LEU A 102 7.77 6.57 -3.21
CA LEU A 102 8.55 6.31 -2.00
C LEU A 102 8.56 7.50 -1.04
N MET A 103 8.40 8.73 -1.54
CA MET A 103 8.30 9.93 -0.70
C MET A 103 6.97 10.03 0.05
N ILE A 104 5.87 9.57 -0.56
CA ILE A 104 4.51 9.60 0.03
C ILE A 104 4.38 8.48 1.08
N ILE A 105 4.88 7.30 0.73
CA ILE A 105 4.87 6.12 1.59
C ILE A 105 5.94 6.26 2.69
N GLY A 106 7.16 6.67 2.32
CA GLY A 106 8.32 6.80 3.22
C GLY A 106 8.23 7.90 4.28
N LYS A 107 7.60 9.06 4.00
CA LYS A 107 7.38 10.08 5.05
C LYS A 107 6.46 9.62 6.17
N SER A 108 5.62 8.61 5.92
CA SER A 108 4.68 8.07 6.92
C SER A 108 5.23 6.85 7.68
N ILE A 109 6.15 6.09 7.09
CA ILE A 109 6.68 4.84 7.70
C ILE A 109 7.77 5.12 8.74
N VAL A 110 8.53 6.21 8.61
CA VAL A 110 9.66 6.55 9.50
C VAL A 110 9.23 6.84 10.96
N ARG A 111 7.93 6.83 11.28
CA ARG A 111 7.42 7.02 12.65
C ARG A 111 7.12 5.73 13.42
N SER A 112 7.16 4.55 12.79
CA SER A 112 7.06 3.28 13.52
C SER A 112 8.44 2.62 13.57
N PRO A 113 9.06 2.45 14.75
CA PRO A 113 10.37 1.84 14.86
C PRO A 113 10.22 0.32 14.75
N VAL A 114 9.84 -0.17 13.57
CA VAL A 114 9.99 -1.58 13.25
C VAL A 114 11.42 -1.76 12.78
N LYS A 115 12.14 -2.66 13.45
CA LYS A 115 13.56 -3.00 13.31
C LYS A 115 14.00 -3.20 11.85
N LEU A 116 14.22 -2.12 11.11
CA LEU A 116 14.92 -2.09 9.83
C LEU A 116 16.41 -1.86 10.09
N PHE A 117 17.02 -2.74 10.86
CA PHE A 117 18.47 -2.78 11.02
C PHE A 117 18.88 -4.25 11.13
N ASN A 118 19.12 -4.87 9.99
CA ASN A 118 20.40 -5.51 9.73
C ASN A 118 20.53 -5.90 8.26
N ASN A 119 21.70 -5.54 7.71
CA ASN A 119 22.32 -5.99 6.47
C ASN A 119 22.19 -5.05 5.25
N GLY A 120 23.05 -4.04 5.22
CA GLY A 120 23.88 -3.73 4.04
C GLY A 120 23.26 -2.98 2.84
N ALA A 121 21.95 -2.85 2.72
CA ALA A 121 21.35 -2.34 1.48
C ALA A 121 21.24 -0.79 1.37
N LEU A 122 21.48 -0.04 2.45
CA LEU A 122 21.25 1.42 2.48
C LEU A 122 22.44 2.30 2.06
N HIS A 123 23.61 1.72 1.74
CA HIS A 123 24.76 2.54 1.31
C HIS A 123 24.72 2.93 -0.18
N LEU A 124 23.86 2.29 -0.99
CA LEU A 124 23.82 2.52 -2.45
C LEU A 124 22.75 3.51 -2.91
N LEU A 125 21.70 3.74 -2.11
CA LEU A 125 20.61 4.66 -2.48
C LEU A 125 20.86 6.12 -2.06
N PHE A 126 21.85 6.39 -1.21
CA PHE A 126 22.18 7.75 -0.77
C PHE A 126 23.21 8.47 -1.67
N GLN A 127 23.87 7.79 -2.61
CA GLN A 127 24.92 8.42 -3.45
C GLN A 127 24.41 9.02 -4.77
N LYS A 128 23.23 8.63 -5.29
CA LYS A 128 22.84 9.00 -6.67
C LYS A 128 21.74 10.05 -6.83
N GLY A 129 21.27 10.69 -5.77
CA GLY A 129 20.34 11.81 -5.98
C GLY A 129 19.78 12.41 -4.71
N LEU A 130 20.55 13.27 -4.06
CA LEU A 130 20.06 14.35 -3.19
C LEU A 130 21.24 15.26 -2.81
N ARG A 131 21.74 16.04 -3.78
CA ARG A 131 22.32 17.35 -3.45
C ARG A 131 21.14 18.28 -3.12
N GLY A 132 20.61 18.14 -1.92
CA GLY A 132 19.48 18.90 -1.42
C GLY A 132 19.52 18.87 0.10
N THR A 133 20.27 19.80 0.66
CA THR A 133 20.46 20.06 2.09
C THR A 133 19.15 20.03 2.88
N LEU A 134 19.05 19.13 3.86
CA LEU A 134 18.09 19.24 4.96
C LEU A 134 18.85 19.25 6.28
N TYR A 135 19.05 20.46 6.78
CA TYR A 135 19.50 20.78 8.13
C TYR A 135 18.54 20.16 9.15
N LEU A 136 18.99 19.17 9.92
CA LEU A 136 18.32 18.69 11.12
C LEU A 136 19.13 19.13 12.35
N ARG A 137 18.75 20.29 12.90
CA ARG A 137 19.23 20.81 14.17
C ARG A 137 18.69 19.91 15.30
N ARG A 138 19.44 18.87 15.65
CA ARG A 138 19.25 18.13 16.92
C ARG A 138 19.65 19.03 18.08
N LYS A 139 18.77 19.22 19.06
CA LYS A 139 19.15 19.34 20.48
C LYS A 139 17.94 18.99 21.34
N TRP A 140 17.87 17.72 21.74
CA TRP A 140 17.21 17.33 22.97
C TRP A 140 18.27 17.22 24.05
N GLN A 141 17.92 17.76 25.20
CA GLN A 141 18.71 17.83 26.44
C GLN A 141 19.20 16.45 26.88
N MET A 142 20.39 16.40 27.46
CA MET A 142 20.67 15.54 28.60
C MET A 142 21.43 16.34 29.65
N ARG A 143 21.18 15.92 30.89
CA ARG A 143 21.59 16.45 32.19
C ARG A 143 23.08 16.75 32.32
#